data_AF-A0A5V0YAC5-F1
#
_entry.id   AF-A0A5V0YAC5-F1
#
_cell.length_a   1.000
_cell.length_b   1.000
_cell.length_c   1.000
_cell.angle_alpha   90.00
_cell.angle_beta   90.00
_cell.angle_gamma   90.00
#
_symmetry.space_group_name_H-M   'P 1'
#
loop_
_entity.id
_entity.type
_entity.pdbx_description
1 polymer ?
#
loop_
_entity_poly.entity_id
_entity_poly.type
_entity_poly.pdbx_seq_one_letter_code
_entity_poly.pdbx_strand_id
1 'polypeptide(L)'
;MMKKFLLLMGILFTFQAMAQPDAETQKEIKRYHALKPQVEKLLKTSNSLYYDMPDAAYDYHQGKPEAWREMFNRLKKLDTETHKALGNDPLEPVYGRCVAMENILTSYWQDVISGDAKISQAQYKENRLDCLESYVFGLDRINENKDLAVVPVWDMPD
;
A
#
# COMPACT_ATOMS: atom_id res chain seq x y z
N MET A 1 5.88 33.54 59.48
CA MET A 1 6.90 32.66 58.87
C MET A 1 6.38 31.24 58.90
N MET A 2 6.06 30.66 57.74
CA MET A 2 5.58 29.29 57.60
C MET A 2 6.12 28.72 56.29
N LYS A 3 6.83 27.60 56.40
CA LYS A 3 7.36 26.77 55.31
C LYS A 3 6.24 26.37 54.35
N LYS A 4 6.44 26.56 53.05
CA LYS A 4 5.82 25.72 52.02
C LYS A 4 6.89 25.29 51.02
N PHE A 5 7.33 24.06 51.22
CA PHE A 5 7.88 23.18 50.20
C PHE A 5 7.03 23.29 48.93
N LEU A 6 7.60 23.78 47.84
CA LEU A 6 7.12 23.46 46.50
C LEU A 6 8.16 22.53 45.88
N LEU A 7 7.84 21.25 46.03
CA LEU A 7 8.43 20.11 45.34
C LEU A 7 8.38 20.32 43.82
N LEU A 8 9.51 19.98 43.17
CA LEU A 8 9.60 19.05 42.05
C LEU A 8 8.42 19.03 41.07
N MET A 9 8.63 19.67 39.92
CA MET A 9 8.23 19.13 38.61
C MET A 9 9.27 19.61 37.59
N GLY A 10 10.52 19.19 37.80
CA GLY A 10 11.48 19.11 36.71
C GLY A 10 11.06 17.97 35.79
N ILE A 11 10.07 18.24 34.93
CA ILE A 11 9.84 17.39 33.77
C ILE A 11 11.06 17.62 32.89
N LEU A 12 12.03 16.73 33.04
CA LEU A 12 12.99 16.43 32.00
C LEU A 12 12.17 16.01 30.77
N PHE A 13 11.75 16.98 29.97
CA PHE A 13 11.68 16.75 28.54
C PHE A 13 13.12 16.50 28.13
N THR A 14 13.56 15.25 28.23
CA THR A 14 14.58 14.77 27.33
C THR A 14 13.94 14.87 25.95
N PHE A 15 14.05 16.06 25.35
CA PHE A 15 14.23 16.17 23.92
C PHE A 15 15.43 15.28 23.64
N GLN A 16 15.18 13.99 23.41
CA GLN A 16 15.93 13.29 22.39
C GLN A 16 15.86 14.27 21.22
N ALA A 17 17.01 14.87 20.88
CA ALA A 17 17.15 15.56 19.62
C ALA A 17 16.84 14.48 18.58
N MET A 18 15.55 14.32 18.25
CA MET A 18 15.12 13.49 17.16
C MET A 18 15.78 14.18 15.99
N ALA A 19 16.84 13.54 15.47
CA ALA A 19 17.49 13.97 14.26
C ALA A 19 16.35 14.28 13.28
N GLN A 20 16.19 15.56 12.93
CA GLN A 20 15.11 15.92 12.05
C GLN A 20 15.32 15.10 10.78
N PRO A 21 14.31 14.34 10.33
CA PRO A 21 14.44 13.58 9.10
C PRO A 21 14.91 14.54 8.02
N ASP A 22 15.84 14.09 7.18
CA ASP A 22 16.35 14.89 6.08
C ASP A 22 15.19 15.30 5.13
N ALA A 23 15.49 16.22 4.21
CA ALA A 23 14.46 16.77 3.32
C ALA A 23 13.76 15.71 2.45
N GLU A 24 14.44 14.62 2.13
CA GLU A 24 13.90 13.51 1.33
C GLU A 24 13.00 12.63 2.19
N THR A 25 13.45 12.22 3.38
CA THR A 25 12.62 11.48 4.34
C THR A 25 11.35 12.26 4.71
N GLN A 26 11.44 13.57 4.94
CA GLN A 26 10.25 14.40 5.19
C GLN A 26 9.29 14.47 4.00
N LYS A 27 9.81 14.48 2.77
CA LYS A 27 9.00 14.46 1.55
C LYS A 27 8.27 13.13 1.42
N GLU A 28 8.92 12.02 1.72
CA GLU A 28 8.30 10.69 1.71
C GLU A 28 7.23 10.54 2.79
N ILE A 29 7.47 11.01 4.02
CA ILE A 29 6.45 11.02 5.08
C ILE A 29 5.21 11.82 4.66
N LYS A 30 5.40 13.00 4.04
CA LYS A 30 4.28 13.81 3.52
C LYS A 30 3.53 13.08 2.42
N ARG A 31 4.26 12.47 1.47
CA ARG A 31 3.66 11.62 0.42
C ARG A 31 2.88 10.47 1.06
N TYR A 32 3.41 9.85 2.09
CA TYR A 32 2.79 8.71 2.75
C TYR A 32 1.41 9.06 3.32
N HIS A 33 1.33 10.15 4.09
CA HIS A 33 0.07 10.62 4.65
C HIS A 33 -0.92 11.06 3.57
N ALA A 34 -0.44 11.69 2.50
CA ALA A 34 -1.28 12.15 1.40
C ALA A 34 -1.91 10.99 0.60
N LEU A 35 -1.22 9.84 0.51
CA LEU A 35 -1.65 8.67 -0.25
C LEU A 35 -2.45 7.64 0.56
N LYS A 36 -2.51 7.81 1.88
CA LYS A 36 -3.24 6.94 2.82
C LYS A 36 -4.71 6.70 2.40
N PRO A 37 -5.52 7.72 2.07
CA PRO A 37 -6.91 7.49 1.65
C PRO A 37 -7.07 6.69 0.35
N GLN A 38 -6.12 6.85 -0.58
CA GLN A 38 -6.12 6.14 -1.87
C GLN A 38 -5.85 4.66 -1.66
N VAL A 39 -4.92 4.31 -0.78
CA VAL A 39 -4.65 2.90 -0.46
C VAL A 39 -5.80 2.24 0.31
N GLU A 40 -6.47 2.95 1.22
CA GLU A 40 -7.69 2.44 1.87
C GLU A 40 -8.80 2.14 0.86
N LYS A 41 -8.99 3.05 -0.10
CA LYS A 41 -9.96 2.86 -1.18
C LYS A 41 -9.59 1.65 -2.03
N LEU A 42 -8.32 1.52 -2.43
CA LEU A 42 -7.80 0.38 -3.15
C LEU A 42 -8.07 -0.94 -2.41
N LEU A 43 -7.74 -1.03 -1.12
CA LEU A 43 -7.96 -2.23 -0.28
C LEU A 43 -9.44 -2.61 -0.12
N LYS A 44 -10.35 -1.63 -0.19
CA LYS A 44 -11.82 -1.87 -0.15
C LYS A 44 -12.33 -2.34 -1.51
N THR A 45 -11.95 -1.64 -2.57
CA THR A 45 -12.37 -1.95 -3.94
C THR A 45 -11.81 -3.28 -4.42
N SER A 46 -10.54 -3.59 -4.10
CA SER A 46 -9.90 -4.85 -4.43
C SER A 46 -10.67 -6.06 -3.91
N ASN A 47 -11.15 -5.98 -2.67
CA ASN A 47 -11.90 -7.05 -2.03
C ASN A 47 -13.23 -7.32 -2.73
N SER A 48 -13.98 -6.27 -3.05
CA SER A 48 -15.23 -6.45 -3.81
C SER A 48 -14.95 -7.03 -5.20
N LEU A 49 -13.96 -6.51 -5.92
CA LEU A 49 -13.62 -7.03 -7.26
C LEU A 49 -13.28 -8.53 -7.24
N TYR A 50 -12.40 -8.96 -6.34
CA TYR A 50 -11.99 -10.37 -6.26
C TYR A 50 -13.19 -11.33 -6.13
N TYR A 51 -14.16 -11.00 -5.28
CA TYR A 51 -15.32 -11.87 -5.05
C TYR A 51 -16.41 -11.72 -6.12
N ASP A 52 -16.52 -10.56 -6.76
CA ASP A 52 -17.54 -10.32 -7.81
C ASP A 52 -17.12 -10.92 -9.17
N MET A 53 -15.82 -11.11 -9.43
CA MET A 53 -15.32 -11.58 -10.73
C MET A 53 -15.87 -12.96 -11.17
N PRO A 54 -15.91 -14.01 -10.32
CA PRO A 54 -16.48 -15.30 -10.72
C PRO A 54 -17.95 -15.20 -11.14
N ASP A 55 -18.75 -14.42 -10.41
CA ASP A 55 -20.17 -14.23 -10.72
C ASP A 55 -20.35 -13.47 -12.04
N ALA A 56 -19.54 -12.43 -12.27
CA ALA A 56 -19.55 -11.67 -13.52
C ALA A 56 -19.14 -12.54 -14.73
N ALA A 57 -18.16 -13.43 -14.56
CA ALA A 57 -17.76 -14.38 -15.60
C ALA A 57 -18.83 -15.44 -15.86
N TYR A 58 -19.47 -15.97 -14.81
CA TYR A 58 -20.60 -16.87 -14.95
C TYR A 58 -21.73 -16.23 -15.77
N ASP A 59 -22.14 -15.01 -15.41
CA ASP A 59 -23.18 -14.28 -16.14
C ASP A 59 -22.81 -14.00 -17.60
N TYR A 60 -21.53 -13.69 -17.86
CA TYR A 60 -21.01 -13.55 -19.22
C TYR A 60 -21.18 -14.84 -20.05
N HIS A 61 -20.82 -16.00 -19.50
CA HIS A 61 -21.00 -17.29 -20.16
C HIS A 61 -22.47 -17.68 -20.35
N GLN A 62 -23.38 -17.11 -19.56
CA GLN A 62 -24.84 -17.24 -19.74
C GLN A 62 -25.42 -16.25 -20.77
N GLY A 63 -24.58 -15.51 -21.49
CA GLY A 63 -25.01 -14.57 -22.53
C GLY A 63 -25.40 -13.19 -22.00
N LYS A 64 -24.96 -12.80 -20.80
CA LYS A 64 -25.16 -11.45 -20.24
C LYS A 64 -23.87 -10.62 -20.34
N PRO A 65 -23.60 -9.95 -21.46
CA PRO A 65 -22.32 -9.26 -21.68
C PRO A 65 -22.12 -8.02 -20.80
N GLU A 66 -23.18 -7.45 -20.22
CA GLU A 66 -23.08 -6.22 -19.42
C GLU A 66 -22.31 -6.43 -18.11
N ALA A 67 -22.44 -7.60 -17.47
CA ALA A 67 -21.68 -7.92 -16.25
C ALA A 67 -20.16 -7.91 -16.51
N TRP A 68 -19.75 -8.46 -17.66
CA TRP A 68 -18.35 -8.42 -18.10
C TRP A 68 -17.87 -6.98 -18.33
N ARG A 69 -18.65 -6.14 -19.02
CA ARG A 69 -18.30 -4.73 -19.26
C ARG A 69 -18.19 -3.95 -17.96
N GLU A 70 -19.11 -4.17 -17.04
CA GLU A 70 -19.09 -3.53 -15.73
C GLU A 70 -17.82 -3.90 -14.96
N MET A 71 -17.48 -5.19 -14.91
CA MET A 71 -16.27 -5.66 -14.24
C MET A 71 -14.99 -5.07 -14.86
N PHE A 72 -14.90 -5.08 -16.19
CA PHE A 72 -13.80 -4.47 -16.92
C PHE A 72 -13.66 -2.97 -16.61
N ASN A 73 -14.77 -2.21 -16.59
CA ASN A 73 -14.75 -0.79 -16.28
C ASN A 73 -14.32 -0.51 -14.84
N ARG A 74 -14.76 -1.33 -13.87
CA ARG A 74 -14.37 -1.21 -12.47
C ARG A 74 -12.87 -1.49 -12.28
N LEU A 75 -12.34 -2.51 -12.95
CA LEU A 75 -10.90 -2.82 -12.94
C LEU A 75 -10.07 -1.71 -13.57
N LYS A 76 -10.43 -1.28 -14.78
CA LYS A 76 -9.75 -0.17 -15.46
C LYS A 76 -9.73 1.11 -14.63
N LYS A 77 -10.83 1.40 -13.93
CA LYS A 77 -10.88 2.53 -13.01
C LYS A 77 -9.92 2.36 -11.83
N LEU A 78 -9.86 1.16 -11.24
CA LEU A 78 -8.94 0.87 -10.15
C LEU A 78 -7.47 1.00 -10.58
N ASP A 79 -7.10 0.40 -11.72
CA ASP A 79 -5.79 0.52 -12.38
C ASP A 79 -5.39 1.99 -12.54
N THR A 80 -6.25 2.79 -13.18
CA THR A 80 -5.98 4.20 -13.44
C THR A 80 -5.83 5.01 -12.15
N GLU A 81 -6.69 4.79 -11.15
CA GLU A 81 -6.62 5.50 -9.87
C GLU A 81 -5.36 5.09 -9.08
N THR A 82 -5.00 3.80 -9.09
CA THR A 82 -3.83 3.25 -8.39
C THR A 82 -2.54 3.80 -9.00
N HIS A 83 -2.37 3.66 -10.31
CA HIS A 83 -1.16 4.09 -11.00
C HIS A 83 -0.96 5.60 -11.01
N LYS A 84 -2.06 6.37 -11.10
CA LYS A 84 -2.00 7.83 -10.98
C LYS A 84 -1.54 8.29 -9.60
N ALA A 85 -1.93 7.59 -8.53
CA ALA A 85 -1.65 8.00 -7.15
C ALA A 85 -0.34 7.42 -6.60
N LEU A 86 -0.13 6.12 -6.80
CA LEU A 86 0.96 5.34 -6.19
C LEU A 86 2.17 5.22 -7.11
N GLY A 87 1.97 5.34 -8.43
CA GLY A 87 2.98 5.09 -9.45
C GLY A 87 2.85 3.70 -10.06
N ASN A 88 3.84 3.31 -10.86
CA ASN A 88 3.79 2.08 -11.67
C ASN A 88 4.77 1.00 -11.21
N ASP A 89 5.59 1.28 -10.22
CA ASP A 89 6.65 0.37 -9.79
C ASP A 89 6.15 -0.57 -8.68
N PRO A 90 5.96 -1.88 -8.96
CA PRO A 90 5.56 -2.85 -7.94
C PRO A 90 6.69 -3.18 -6.94
N LEU A 91 7.93 -2.74 -7.20
CA LEU A 91 9.07 -2.90 -6.32
C LEU A 91 9.32 -1.67 -5.45
N GLU A 92 8.50 -0.62 -5.57
CA GLU A 92 8.62 0.57 -4.74
C GLU A 92 8.44 0.20 -3.25
N PRO A 93 9.35 0.64 -2.35
CA PRO A 93 9.41 0.14 -0.98
C PRO A 93 8.16 0.33 -0.13
N VAL A 94 7.35 1.36 -0.40
CA VAL A 94 6.18 1.73 0.41
C VAL A 94 4.86 1.35 -0.26
N TYR A 95 4.70 1.56 -1.57
CA TYR A 95 3.43 1.30 -2.25
C TYR A 95 3.51 0.25 -3.35
N GLY A 96 4.70 -0.29 -3.64
CA GLY A 96 4.87 -1.30 -4.67
C GLY A 96 4.03 -2.55 -4.44
N ARG A 97 3.86 -2.98 -3.18
CA ARG A 97 2.97 -4.09 -2.81
C ARG A 97 1.50 -3.85 -3.15
N CYS A 98 1.05 -2.61 -3.06
CA CYS A 98 -0.31 -2.24 -3.45
C CYS A 98 -0.49 -2.24 -4.98
N VAL A 99 0.52 -1.81 -5.72
CA VAL A 99 0.56 -1.93 -7.19
C VAL A 99 0.58 -3.41 -7.61
N ALA A 100 1.39 -4.25 -6.95
CA ALA A 100 1.46 -5.68 -7.22
C ALA A 100 0.10 -6.38 -6.96
N MET A 101 -0.58 -6.05 -5.86
CA MET A 101 -1.92 -6.57 -5.56
C MET A 101 -2.94 -6.20 -6.64
N GLU A 102 -2.90 -4.96 -7.16
CA GLU A 102 -3.80 -4.54 -8.25
C GLU A 102 -3.50 -5.31 -9.55
N ASN A 103 -2.23 -5.43 -9.94
CA ASN A 103 -1.82 -6.21 -11.12
C ASN A 103 -2.31 -7.66 -11.07
N ILE A 104 -2.31 -8.27 -9.87
CA ILE A 104 -2.82 -9.61 -9.63
C ILE A 104 -4.33 -9.69 -9.85
N LEU A 105 -5.11 -8.67 -9.49
CA LEU A 105 -6.55 -8.64 -9.78
C LEU A 105 -6.83 -8.56 -11.27
N THR A 106 -6.07 -7.73 -11.98
CA THR A 106 -6.19 -7.62 -13.44
C THR A 106 -5.86 -8.95 -14.12
N SER A 107 -4.84 -9.65 -13.65
CA SER A 107 -4.48 -11.00 -14.12
C SER A 107 -5.56 -12.04 -13.76
N TYR A 108 -6.07 -11.99 -12.52
CA TYR A 108 -7.13 -12.89 -12.05
C TYR A 108 -8.39 -12.78 -12.90
N TRP A 109 -8.77 -11.56 -13.31
CA TRP A 109 -9.92 -11.36 -14.17
C TRP A 109 -9.78 -12.10 -15.52
N GLN A 110 -8.59 -12.03 -16.13
CA GLN A 110 -8.32 -12.73 -17.39
C GLN A 110 -8.43 -14.25 -17.22
N ASP A 111 -7.84 -14.77 -16.15
CA ASP A 111 -7.88 -16.19 -15.78
C ASP A 111 -9.33 -16.66 -15.56
N VAL A 112 -10.11 -15.92 -14.76
CA VAL A 112 -11.50 -16.26 -14.44
C VAL A 112 -12.39 -16.26 -15.69
N ILE A 113 -12.31 -15.25 -16.56
CA ILE A 113 -13.08 -15.24 -17.82
C ILE A 113 -12.71 -16.42 -18.73
N SER A 114 -11.45 -16.82 -18.73
CA SER A 114 -10.98 -17.95 -19.55
C SER A 114 -11.39 -19.32 -18.99
N GLY A 115 -11.98 -19.36 -17.79
CA GLY A 115 -12.30 -20.61 -17.09
C GLY A 115 -11.09 -21.30 -16.44
N ASP A 116 -9.96 -20.60 -16.34
CA ASP A 116 -8.68 -21.10 -15.83
C ASP A 116 -8.22 -20.26 -14.63
N ALA A 117 -9.06 -20.17 -13.60
CA ALA A 117 -8.79 -19.36 -12.41
C ALA A 117 -7.54 -19.88 -11.64
N LYS A 118 -6.41 -19.18 -11.75
CA LYS A 118 -5.13 -19.62 -11.17
C LYS A 118 -4.84 -19.09 -9.77
N ILE A 119 -5.49 -18.01 -9.36
CA ILE A 119 -5.22 -17.37 -8.06
C ILE A 119 -6.18 -17.95 -7.02
N SER A 120 -5.61 -18.53 -5.96
CA SER A 120 -6.37 -18.98 -4.81
C SER A 120 -6.78 -17.82 -3.89
N GLN A 121 -7.82 -18.02 -3.10
CA GLN A 121 -8.24 -17.05 -2.08
C GLN A 121 -7.12 -16.76 -1.05
N ALA A 122 -6.31 -17.77 -0.72
CA ALA A 122 -5.20 -17.60 0.21
C ALA A 122 -4.13 -16.66 -0.37
N GLN A 123 -3.71 -16.90 -1.62
CA GLN A 123 -2.77 -16.03 -2.32
C GLN A 123 -3.30 -14.60 -2.47
N TYR A 124 -4.58 -14.44 -2.81
CA TYR A 124 -5.17 -13.10 -2.88
C TYR A 124 -5.14 -12.38 -1.51
N LYS A 125 -5.51 -13.08 -0.43
CA LYS A 125 -5.46 -12.53 0.93
C LYS A 125 -4.05 -12.15 1.34
N GLU A 126 -3.05 -12.96 1.01
CA GLU A 126 -1.63 -12.67 1.28
C GLU A 126 -1.17 -11.39 0.57
N ASN A 127 -1.40 -11.27 -0.74
CA ASN A 127 -1.06 -10.05 -1.48
C ASN A 127 -1.78 -8.80 -0.95
N ARG A 128 -3.04 -8.98 -0.51
CA ARG A 128 -3.79 -7.90 0.12
C ARG A 128 -3.23 -7.52 1.50
N LEU A 129 -2.74 -8.49 2.26
CA LEU A 129 -2.07 -8.26 3.53
C LEU A 129 -0.75 -7.53 3.31
N ASP A 130 0.06 -7.90 2.32
CA ASP A 130 1.29 -7.18 1.97
C ASP A 130 1.03 -5.69 1.67
N CYS A 131 -0.01 -5.37 0.89
CA CYS A 131 -0.41 -3.99 0.65
C CYS A 131 -0.89 -3.30 1.94
N LEU A 132 -1.67 -3.99 2.78
CA LEU A 132 -2.14 -3.47 4.06
C LEU A 132 -0.97 -3.18 5.01
N GLU A 133 0.00 -4.08 5.11
CA GLU A 133 1.20 -3.88 5.93
C GLU A 133 2.01 -2.69 5.45
N SER A 134 2.16 -2.52 4.14
CA SER A 134 2.85 -1.35 3.59
C SER A 134 2.10 -0.04 3.88
N TYR A 135 0.77 -0.10 3.98
CA TYR A 135 -0.08 0.99 4.43
C TYR A 135 -0.05 1.24 5.95
N VAL A 136 0.11 0.21 6.79
CA VAL A 136 0.12 0.35 8.26
C VAL A 136 1.51 0.74 8.75
N PHE A 137 2.54 0.09 8.23
CA PHE A 137 3.94 0.17 8.67
C PHE A 137 4.84 0.94 7.68
N GLY A 138 4.24 1.65 6.71
CA GLY A 138 5.02 2.39 5.70
C GLY A 138 5.91 3.48 6.29
N LEU A 139 5.53 4.10 7.42
CA LEU A 139 6.39 5.05 8.13
C LEU A 139 7.65 4.39 8.69
N ASP A 140 7.53 3.19 9.24
CA ASP A 140 8.68 2.46 9.78
C ASP A 140 9.63 2.08 8.65
N ARG A 141 9.11 1.63 7.50
CA ARG A 141 9.90 1.34 6.30
C ARG A 141 10.64 2.58 5.74
N ILE A 142 9.96 3.73 5.69
CA ILE A 142 10.60 5.00 5.29
C ILE A 142 11.75 5.34 6.24
N ASN A 143 11.53 5.16 7.55
CA ASN A 143 12.55 5.45 8.56
C ASN A 143 13.69 4.43 8.59
N GLU A 144 13.47 3.17 8.21
CA GLU A 144 14.52 2.15 8.07
C GLU A 144 15.38 2.39 6.82
N ASN A 145 14.76 2.83 5.72
CA ASN A 145 15.45 3.07 4.45
C ASN A 145 16.32 4.33 4.45
N LYS A 146 16.07 5.30 5.35
CA LYS A 146 16.90 6.51 5.47
C LYS A 146 18.39 6.19 5.73
N ASP A 147 18.66 5.10 6.45
CA ASP A 147 20.01 4.69 6.84
C ASP A 147 20.68 3.81 5.76
N LEU A 148 19.90 3.24 4.84
CA LEU A 148 20.37 2.46 3.69
C LEU A 148 20.79 3.34 2.50
N ALA A 149 20.24 4.56 2.39
CA ALA A 149 20.63 5.54 1.38
C ALA A 149 22.06 6.11 1.57
N VAL A 150 22.70 5.83 2.72
CA VAL A 150 24.00 6.41 3.12
C VAL A 150 25.17 5.43 2.97
N VAL A 151 25.00 4.29 2.29
CA VAL A 151 26.15 3.46 1.88
C VAL A 151 26.46 3.74 0.41
N PRO A 152 27.36 4.69 0.09
CA PRO A 152 27.88 4.78 -1.26
C PRO A 152 28.59 3.45 -1.56
N VAL A 153 28.10 2.74 -2.59
CA VAL A 153 28.66 1.46 -3.10
C VAL A 153 30.12 1.61 -3.56
N TRP A 154 30.69 2.82 -3.52
CA TRP A 154 32.05 3.15 -3.91
C TRP A 154 33.09 2.97 -2.80
N ASP A 155 32.69 2.72 -1.53
CA ASP A 155 33.61 2.64 -0.38
C ASP A 155 33.75 1.22 0.24
N MET A 156 33.44 0.15 -0.50
CA MET A 156 33.77 -1.21 -0.04
C MET A 156 35.20 -1.59 -0.48
N PRO A 157 36.14 -1.85 0.46
CA PRO A 157 37.45 -2.40 0.10
C PRO A 157 37.31 -3.86 -0.36
N ASP A 158 38.04 -4.21 -1.43
CA ASP A 158 38.17 -5.57 -1.99
C ASP A 158 38.64 -6.61 -0.95
#